data_AF-A0A373QAS5-F1
#
_entry.id   AF-A0A373QAS5-F1
#
_cell.length_a   1.000
_cell.length_b   1.000
_cell.length_c   1.000
_cell.angle_alpha   90.00
_cell.angle_beta   90.00
_cell.angle_gamma   90.00
#
_symmetry.space_group_name_H-M   'P 1'
#
loop_
_entity.id
_entity.type
_entity.pdbx_description
1 polymer ?
#
loop_
_entity_poly.entity_id
_entity_poly.type
_entity_poly.pdbx_seq_one_letter_code
_entity_poly.pdbx_strand_id
1 'polypeptide(L)'
;MDEKKKQGTLNSDTKNENEGHKNDELKNLIASYVAEAIKNEKATWEKDFSDRIVSEREEAAKMATMSAEDRAKAEMDKRQKDFENERQQYVSERAEFEAAKELAAQNLPVNFARMVADADKDIMAENIERFKAEYMKAIESGLSERLKGVPPRISREKENLTDPFLSGLGM
;
A
#
# COMPACT_ATOMS: atom_id res chain seq x y z
N MET A 1 -44.83 -37.69 -56.73
CA MET A 1 -46.04 -37.56 -57.59
C MET A 1 -47.22 -37.18 -56.70
N ASP A 2 -47.32 -35.88 -56.49
CA ASP A 2 -48.47 -34.96 -56.50
C ASP A 2 -49.94 -35.37 -56.21
N GLU A 3 -50.55 -34.48 -55.40
CA GLU A 3 -51.89 -33.86 -55.49
C GLU A 3 -53.18 -34.63 -55.10
N LYS A 4 -53.98 -34.05 -54.16
CA LYS A 4 -55.18 -33.20 -54.47
C LYS A 4 -56.04 -32.79 -53.24
N LYS A 5 -56.06 -31.47 -52.98
CA LYS A 5 -57.19 -30.50 -52.82
C LYS A 5 -58.63 -31.00 -52.54
N LYS A 6 -59.35 -30.33 -51.59
CA LYS A 6 -60.73 -29.78 -51.80
C LYS A 6 -61.22 -28.85 -50.67
N GLN A 7 -61.96 -27.80 -51.07
CA GLN A 7 -62.57 -26.69 -50.31
C GLN A 7 -64.11 -26.84 -50.19
N GLY A 8 -64.73 -26.03 -49.30
CA GLY A 8 -66.12 -25.49 -49.41
C GLY A 8 -66.49 -24.61 -48.19
N THR A 9 -66.69 -23.27 -48.28
CA THR A 9 -67.92 -22.42 -48.47
C THR A 9 -69.02 -22.56 -47.38
N LEU A 10 -69.76 -21.56 -46.84
CA LEU A 10 -70.22 -20.20 -47.23
C LEU A 10 -70.90 -19.44 -46.03
N ASN A 11 -71.18 -18.13 -46.21
CA ASN A 11 -71.67 -17.04 -45.31
C ASN A 11 -73.15 -17.01 -44.86
N SER A 12 -73.51 -16.16 -43.85
CA SER A 12 -74.48 -15.03 -44.00
C SER A 12 -74.71 -14.18 -42.72
N ASP A 13 -74.65 -12.84 -42.86
CA ASP A 13 -74.96 -11.76 -41.89
C ASP A 13 -76.26 -11.00 -42.24
N THR A 14 -76.95 -10.40 -41.25
CA THR A 14 -77.67 -9.09 -41.42
C THR A 14 -78.15 -8.49 -40.10
N LYS A 15 -77.82 -7.21 -39.85
CA LYS A 15 -78.60 -6.08 -39.26
C LYS A 15 -77.63 -4.98 -38.79
N ASN A 16 -78.06 -3.68 -38.77
CA ASN A 16 -77.76 -2.65 -37.73
C ASN A 16 -77.31 -1.23 -38.20
N GLU A 17 -78.16 -0.21 -38.11
CA GLU A 17 -77.81 1.20 -38.45
C GLU A 17 -77.86 2.20 -37.26
N ASN A 18 -78.61 1.95 -36.18
CA ASN A 18 -78.69 2.88 -35.02
C ASN A 18 -77.60 2.61 -33.96
N GLU A 19 -76.90 1.49 -34.04
CA GLU A 19 -75.69 1.28 -33.25
C GLU A 19 -74.48 1.98 -33.88
N GLY A 20 -74.55 2.37 -35.16
CA GLY A 20 -73.44 2.99 -35.92
C GLY A 20 -72.91 4.29 -35.30
N HIS A 21 -73.79 5.25 -34.98
CA HIS A 21 -73.36 6.53 -34.40
C HIS A 21 -72.76 6.42 -33.00
N LYS A 22 -73.32 5.56 -32.14
CA LYS A 22 -72.73 5.28 -30.81
C LYS A 22 -71.39 4.55 -30.95
N ASN A 23 -71.28 3.67 -31.95
CA ASN A 23 -70.05 2.95 -32.26
C ASN A 23 -68.96 3.90 -32.76
N ASP A 24 -69.30 4.94 -33.51
CA ASP A 24 -68.36 5.93 -34.02
C ASP A 24 -67.86 6.91 -32.94
N GLU A 25 -68.73 7.32 -32.00
CA GLU A 25 -68.31 8.09 -30.81
C GLU A 25 -67.37 7.27 -29.91
N LEU A 26 -67.69 5.99 -29.69
CA LEU A 26 -66.84 5.05 -28.95
C LEU A 26 -65.49 4.83 -29.65
N LYS A 27 -65.48 4.63 -30.97
CA LYS A 27 -64.25 4.52 -31.77
C LYS A 27 -63.38 5.76 -31.66
N ASN A 28 -63.97 6.95 -31.72
CA ASN A 28 -63.24 8.20 -31.63
C ASN A 28 -62.65 8.43 -30.23
N LEU A 29 -63.37 8.07 -29.16
CA LEU A 29 -62.87 8.15 -27.78
C LEU A 29 -61.71 7.18 -27.55
N ILE A 30 -61.81 5.95 -28.08
CA ILE A 30 -60.73 4.96 -28.02
C ILE A 30 -59.52 5.45 -28.82
N ALA A 31 -59.73 5.99 -30.02
CA ALA A 31 -58.67 6.54 -30.85
C ALA A 31 -57.94 7.71 -30.17
N SER A 32 -58.67 8.61 -29.49
CA SER A 32 -58.04 9.71 -28.74
C SER A 32 -57.24 9.21 -27.55
N TYR A 33 -57.76 8.22 -26.81
CA TYR A 33 -57.05 7.65 -25.67
C TYR A 33 -55.77 6.92 -26.09
N VAL A 34 -55.83 6.15 -27.19
CA VAL A 34 -54.65 5.49 -27.76
C VAL A 34 -53.63 6.50 -28.27
N ALA A 35 -54.06 7.58 -28.94
CA ALA A 35 -53.16 8.62 -29.40
C ALA A 35 -52.47 9.35 -28.24
N GLU A 36 -53.18 9.60 -27.15
CA GLU A 36 -52.63 10.23 -25.94
C GLU A 36 -51.67 9.30 -25.21
N ALA A 37 -51.99 8.00 -25.10
CA ALA A 37 -51.10 6.98 -24.55
C ALA A 37 -49.79 6.88 -25.35
N ILE A 38 -49.87 6.79 -26.69
CA ILE A 38 -48.70 6.75 -27.57
C ILE A 38 -47.86 8.03 -27.46
N LYS A 39 -48.52 9.20 -27.37
CA LYS A 39 -47.82 10.48 -27.22
C LYS A 39 -47.06 10.55 -25.89
N ASN A 40 -47.68 10.11 -24.80
CA ASN A 40 -47.05 10.06 -23.49
C ASN A 40 -45.89 9.06 -23.48
N GLU A 41 -46.09 7.87 -24.03
CA GLU A 41 -45.05 6.84 -24.12
C GLU A 41 -43.87 7.31 -24.98
N LYS A 42 -44.13 7.96 -26.12
CA LYS A 42 -43.09 8.57 -26.95
C LYS A 42 -42.34 9.68 -26.19
N ALA A 43 -43.05 10.54 -25.47
CA ALA A 43 -42.42 11.59 -24.68
C ALA A 43 -41.53 11.03 -23.55
N THR A 44 -41.96 9.93 -22.91
CA THR A 44 -41.13 9.24 -21.92
C THR A 44 -39.89 8.61 -22.56
N TRP A 45 -40.02 7.95 -23.71
CA TRP A 45 -38.88 7.36 -24.39
C TRP A 45 -37.89 8.40 -24.91
N GLU A 46 -38.37 9.52 -25.43
CA GLU A 46 -37.53 10.61 -25.92
C GLU A 46 -36.76 11.27 -24.77
N LYS A 47 -37.40 11.42 -23.61
CA LYS A 47 -36.74 11.89 -22.38
C LYS A 47 -35.70 10.88 -21.89
N ASP A 48 -36.06 9.61 -21.73
CA ASP A 48 -35.15 8.58 -21.23
C ASP A 48 -33.95 8.39 -22.16
N PHE A 49 -34.16 8.50 -23.47
CA PHE A 49 -33.08 8.44 -24.45
C PHE A 49 -32.17 9.66 -24.39
N SER A 50 -32.74 10.86 -24.23
CA SER A 50 -31.96 12.09 -24.03
C SER A 50 -31.14 12.02 -22.74
N ASP A 51 -31.75 11.60 -21.63
CA ASP A 51 -31.09 11.48 -20.33
C ASP A 51 -29.94 10.46 -20.39
N ARG A 52 -30.14 9.34 -21.11
CA ARG A 52 -29.10 8.33 -21.32
C ARG A 52 -27.94 8.83 -22.19
N ILE A 53 -28.21 9.60 -23.25
CA ILE A 53 -27.16 10.20 -24.07
C ILE A 53 -26.34 11.21 -23.26
N VAL A 54 -27.01 12.01 -22.42
CA VAL A 54 -26.34 12.99 -21.55
C VAL A 54 -25.48 12.26 -20.52
N SER A 55 -26.02 11.24 -19.84
CA SER A 55 -25.27 10.47 -18.85
C SER A 55 -24.06 9.74 -19.48
N GLU A 56 -24.23 9.10 -20.64
CA GLU A 56 -23.12 8.42 -21.32
C GLU A 56 -22.03 9.41 -21.78
N ARG A 57 -22.41 10.63 -22.17
CA ARG A 57 -21.43 11.69 -22.51
C ARG A 57 -20.72 12.23 -21.29
N GLU A 58 -21.42 12.45 -20.19
CA GLU A 58 -20.82 12.92 -18.93
C GLU A 58 -19.92 11.86 -18.31
N GLU A 59 -20.32 10.59 -18.33
CA GLU A 59 -19.50 9.46 -17.89
C GLU A 59 -18.28 9.25 -18.79
N ALA A 60 -18.42 9.35 -20.12
CA ALA A 60 -17.29 9.26 -21.05
C ALA A 60 -16.32 10.45 -20.87
N ALA A 61 -16.83 11.66 -20.67
CA ALA A 61 -16.02 12.84 -20.40
C ALA A 61 -15.29 12.71 -19.06
N LYS A 62 -15.98 12.26 -18.01
CA LYS A 62 -15.40 12.02 -16.69
C LYS A 62 -14.39 10.87 -16.70
N MET A 63 -14.63 9.82 -17.46
CA MET A 63 -13.69 8.71 -17.68
C MET A 63 -12.46 9.17 -18.47
N ALA A 64 -12.62 10.06 -19.46
CA ALA A 64 -11.52 10.63 -20.22
C ALA A 64 -10.68 11.59 -19.37
N THR A 65 -11.31 12.43 -18.53
CA THR A 65 -10.58 13.32 -17.62
C THR A 65 -9.93 12.54 -16.48
N MET A 66 -10.63 11.59 -15.84
CA MET A 66 -10.03 10.72 -14.80
C MET A 66 -8.89 9.87 -15.37
N SER A 67 -9.00 9.29 -16.57
CA SER A 67 -7.91 8.47 -17.14
C SER A 67 -6.64 9.26 -17.50
N ALA A 68 -6.74 10.57 -17.74
CA ALA A 68 -5.59 11.43 -18.04
C ALA A 68 -5.05 12.13 -16.77
N GLU A 69 -5.94 12.68 -15.94
CA GLU A 69 -5.58 13.36 -14.68
C GLU A 69 -5.10 12.37 -13.62
N ASP A 70 -5.72 11.19 -13.49
CA ASP A 70 -5.25 10.17 -12.53
C ASP A 70 -3.91 9.57 -12.94
N ARG A 71 -3.63 9.44 -14.25
CA ARG A 71 -2.30 9.03 -14.72
C ARG A 71 -1.25 10.10 -14.46
N ALA A 72 -1.56 11.36 -14.75
CA ALA A 72 -0.66 12.48 -14.49
C ALA A 72 -0.37 12.61 -12.99
N LYS A 73 -1.38 12.44 -12.14
CA LYS A 73 -1.24 12.48 -10.68
C LYS A 73 -0.45 11.29 -10.16
N ALA A 74 -0.74 10.07 -10.63
CA ALA A 74 0.01 8.88 -10.25
C ALA A 74 1.48 8.95 -10.67
N GLU A 75 1.79 9.51 -11.83
CA GLU A 75 3.16 9.71 -12.30
C GLU A 75 3.89 10.77 -11.48
N MET A 76 3.21 11.88 -11.14
CA MET A 76 3.76 12.91 -10.24
C MET A 76 3.98 12.39 -8.82
N ASP A 77 3.01 11.66 -8.26
CA ASP A 77 3.12 11.07 -6.92
C ASP A 77 4.24 10.03 -6.85
N LYS A 78 4.37 9.20 -7.88
CA LYS A 78 5.49 8.25 -8.00
C LYS A 78 6.82 8.98 -8.05
N ARG A 79 6.92 10.02 -8.90
CA ARG A 79 8.15 10.81 -9.05
C ARG A 79 8.50 11.57 -7.77
N GLN A 80 7.52 12.08 -7.03
CA GLN A 80 7.70 12.73 -5.75
C GLN A 80 8.22 11.75 -4.69
N LYS A 81 7.66 10.54 -4.67
CA LYS A 81 8.09 9.48 -3.75
C LYS A 81 9.50 9.00 -4.07
N ASP A 82 9.82 8.81 -5.34
CA ASP A 82 11.16 8.41 -5.79
C ASP A 82 12.18 9.50 -5.41
N PHE A 83 11.85 10.78 -5.63
CA PHE A 83 12.70 11.91 -5.24
C PHE A 83 12.91 12.02 -3.73
N GLU A 84 11.86 11.85 -2.92
CA GLU A 84 11.99 11.89 -1.46
C GLU A 84 12.82 10.71 -0.94
N ASN A 85 12.66 9.52 -1.52
CA ASN A 85 13.47 8.35 -1.17
C ASN A 85 14.96 8.58 -1.49
N GLU A 86 15.28 9.06 -2.70
CA GLU A 86 16.66 9.39 -3.09
C GLU A 86 17.24 10.49 -2.20
N ARG A 87 16.43 11.51 -1.88
CA ARG A 87 16.84 12.59 -0.98
C ARG A 87 17.14 12.06 0.43
N GLN A 88 16.31 11.18 0.97
CA GLN A 88 16.53 10.59 2.28
C GLN A 88 17.77 9.69 2.29
N GLN A 89 17.96 8.88 1.24
CA GLN A 89 19.17 8.07 1.08
C GLN A 89 20.41 8.96 1.06
N TYR A 90 20.42 10.00 0.23
CA TYR A 90 21.56 10.93 0.15
C TYR A 90 21.85 11.64 1.48
N VAL A 91 20.81 12.11 2.19
CA VAL A 91 20.97 12.73 3.51
C VAL A 91 21.55 11.74 4.52
N SER A 92 21.03 10.50 4.54
CA SER A 92 21.53 9.46 5.45
C SER A 92 22.98 9.06 5.14
N GLU A 93 23.32 8.83 3.87
CA GLU A 93 24.69 8.47 3.46
C GLU A 93 25.68 9.58 3.77
N ARG A 94 25.28 10.84 3.55
CA ARG A 94 26.12 11.98 3.89
C ARG A 94 26.33 12.11 5.40
N ALA A 95 25.27 11.95 6.19
CA ALA A 95 25.38 11.97 7.65
C ALA A 95 26.27 10.82 8.16
N GLU A 96 26.11 9.61 7.61
CA GLU A 96 26.96 8.45 7.90
C GLU A 96 28.43 8.71 7.55
N PHE A 97 28.69 9.33 6.40
CA PHE A 97 30.05 9.65 5.98
C PHE A 97 30.72 10.70 6.86
N GLU A 98 29.99 11.78 7.21
CA GLU A 98 30.46 12.81 8.12
C GLU A 98 30.73 12.22 9.52
N ALA A 99 29.82 11.40 10.05
CA ALA A 99 30.00 10.68 11.30
C ALA A 99 31.20 9.72 11.27
N ALA A 100 31.38 8.95 10.19
CA ALA A 100 32.50 8.04 10.03
C ALA A 100 33.84 8.79 10.05
N LYS A 101 33.90 9.96 9.41
CA LYS A 101 35.08 10.82 9.41
C LYS A 101 35.41 11.32 10.81
N GLU A 102 34.42 11.76 11.57
CA GLU A 102 34.62 12.24 12.94
C GLU A 102 35.02 11.11 13.89
N LEU A 103 34.35 9.95 13.80
CA LEU A 103 34.75 8.76 14.55
C LEU A 103 36.21 8.37 14.25
N ALA A 104 36.61 8.35 12.98
CA ALA A 104 37.98 8.06 12.58
C ALA A 104 38.97 9.07 13.16
N ALA A 105 38.65 10.38 13.13
CA ALA A 105 39.49 11.43 13.70
C ALA A 105 39.70 11.26 15.21
N GLN A 106 38.69 10.70 15.90
CA GLN A 106 38.74 10.42 17.33
C GLN A 106 39.29 9.02 17.67
N ASN A 107 39.78 8.25 16.69
CA ASN A 107 40.20 6.84 16.83
C ASN A 107 39.10 5.92 17.38
N LEU A 108 37.84 6.22 17.07
CA LEU A 108 36.69 5.41 17.41
C LEU A 108 36.31 4.49 16.23
N PRO A 109 35.65 3.34 16.47
CA PRO A 109 35.36 2.41 15.39
C PRO A 109 34.30 2.97 14.43
N VAL A 110 34.69 3.19 13.17
CA VAL A 110 33.85 3.77 12.11
C VAL A 110 32.60 2.96 11.77
N ASN A 111 32.58 1.67 12.12
CA ASN A 111 31.41 0.80 11.92
C ASN A 111 30.18 1.27 12.72
N PHE A 112 30.38 2.11 13.75
CA PHE A 112 29.29 2.72 14.52
C PHE A 112 28.80 4.05 13.93
N ALA A 113 29.31 4.48 12.77
CA ALA A 113 28.92 5.75 12.14
C ALA A 113 27.40 5.87 11.97
N ARG A 114 26.73 4.79 11.54
CA ARG A 114 25.27 4.71 11.42
C ARG A 114 24.50 4.98 12.71
N MET A 115 25.09 4.67 13.87
CA MET A 115 24.44 4.79 15.16
C MET A 115 24.60 6.21 15.74
N VAL A 116 25.67 6.92 15.37
CA VAL A 116 25.95 8.28 15.85
C VAL A 116 25.60 9.36 14.82
N ALA A 117 25.43 8.98 13.56
CA ALA A 117 25.06 9.87 12.47
C ALA A 117 23.70 10.52 12.71
N ASP A 118 23.68 11.84 12.56
CA ASP A 118 22.47 12.65 12.63
C ASP A 118 22.49 13.69 11.49
N ALA A 119 21.33 14.19 11.11
CA ALA A 119 21.22 15.27 10.13
C ALA A 119 21.78 16.58 10.69
N ASP A 120 21.73 16.77 12.01
CA ASP A 120 22.34 17.89 12.71
C ASP A 120 23.76 17.54 13.18
N LYS A 121 24.71 18.41 12.85
CA LYS A 121 26.12 18.24 13.18
C LYS A 121 26.38 18.36 14.68
N ASP A 122 25.64 19.22 15.37
CA ASP A 122 25.81 19.42 16.81
C ASP A 122 25.31 18.19 17.57
N ILE A 123 24.19 17.61 17.14
CA ILE A 123 23.65 16.36 17.70
C ILE A 123 24.59 15.18 17.40
N MET A 124 25.10 15.09 16.17
CA MET A 124 26.08 14.07 15.80
C MET A 124 27.34 14.14 16.68
N ALA A 125 27.87 15.35 16.91
CA ALA A 125 29.02 15.55 17.78
C ALA A 125 28.73 15.13 19.24
N GLU A 126 27.55 15.47 19.77
CA GLU A 126 27.12 15.03 21.10
C GLU A 126 27.01 13.49 21.19
N ASN A 127 26.43 12.86 20.17
CA ASN A 127 26.31 11.41 20.08
C ASN A 127 27.69 10.74 20.05
N ILE A 128 28.65 11.30 19.31
CA ILE A 128 30.03 10.80 19.24
C ILE A 128 30.72 10.91 20.60
N GLU A 129 30.62 12.05 21.29
CA GLU A 129 31.24 12.22 22.62
C GLU A 129 30.61 11.28 23.65
N ARG A 130 29.29 11.11 23.63
CA ARG A 130 28.60 10.15 24.49
C ARG A 130 29.04 8.72 24.21
N PHE A 131 29.13 8.34 22.93
CA PHE A 131 29.60 7.02 22.52
C PHE A 131 31.04 6.77 22.97
N LYS A 132 31.93 7.75 22.79
CA LYS A 132 33.32 7.70 23.23
C LYS A 132 33.44 7.44 24.73
N ALA A 133 32.70 8.19 25.55
CA ALA A 133 32.75 8.05 27.00
C ALA A 133 32.36 6.64 27.45
N GLU A 134 31.25 6.10 26.94
CA GLU A 134 30.80 4.74 27.26
C GLU A 134 31.75 3.67 26.71
N TYR A 135 32.27 3.87 25.50
CA TYR A 135 33.21 2.93 24.88
C TYR A 135 34.53 2.83 25.66
N MET A 136 35.13 3.97 26.04
CA MET A 136 36.36 3.97 26.85
C MET A 136 36.10 3.35 28.23
N LYS A 137 35.00 3.70 28.89
CA LYS A 137 34.61 3.10 30.17
C LYS A 137 34.43 1.57 30.07
N ALA A 138 33.83 1.08 28.99
CA ALA A 138 33.68 -0.36 28.76
C ALA A 138 35.04 -1.06 28.54
N ILE A 139 35.94 -0.43 27.79
CA ILE A 139 37.31 -0.92 27.61
C ILE A 139 38.05 -0.97 28.95
N GLU A 140 38.01 0.10 29.73
CA GLU A 140 38.67 0.18 31.04
C GLU A 140 38.13 -0.87 32.00
N SER A 141 36.79 -1.04 32.05
CA SER A 141 36.16 -2.08 32.87
C SER A 141 36.63 -3.47 32.45
N GLY A 142 36.56 -3.80 31.16
CA GLY A 142 36.99 -5.10 30.63
C GLY A 142 38.49 -5.36 30.84
N LEU A 143 39.34 -4.33 30.72
CA LEU A 143 40.76 -4.43 31.02
C LEU A 143 40.99 -4.65 32.52
N SER A 144 40.28 -3.92 33.38
CA SER A 144 40.38 -4.08 34.84
C SER A 144 39.99 -5.49 35.29
N GLU A 145 38.97 -6.10 34.66
CA GLU A 145 38.57 -7.48 34.94
C GLU A 145 39.63 -8.48 34.51
N ARG A 146 40.26 -8.28 33.35
CA ARG A 146 41.38 -9.13 32.90
C ARG A 146 42.61 -8.98 33.80
N LEU A 147 42.90 -7.76 34.24
CA LEU A 147 44.04 -7.45 35.12
C LEU A 147 43.85 -7.96 36.55
N LYS A 148 42.60 -8.04 37.05
CA LYS A 148 42.30 -8.67 38.35
C LYS A 148 42.82 -10.11 38.41
N GLY A 149 42.95 -10.78 37.26
CA GLY A 149 43.63 -12.06 37.11
C GLY A 149 42.92 -13.21 37.82
N VAL A 150 43.09 -14.42 37.28
CA VAL A 150 42.77 -15.63 38.06
C VAL A 150 43.96 -15.87 38.99
N PRO A 151 43.81 -15.79 40.33
CA PRO A 151 44.91 -16.13 41.22
C PRO A 151 45.33 -17.58 40.93
N PRO A 152 46.65 -17.87 40.82
CA PRO A 152 47.12 -19.21 40.53
C PRO A 152 46.56 -20.16 41.58
N ARG A 153 45.87 -21.21 41.12
CA ARG A 153 45.40 -22.28 42.00
C ARG A 153 46.62 -23.05 42.48
N ILE A 154 47.14 -22.66 43.64
CA ILE A 154 48.07 -23.51 44.39
C ILE A 154 47.23 -24.68 44.89
N SER A 155 47.19 -25.75 44.11
CA SER A 155 46.73 -27.06 44.57
C SER A 155 47.69 -27.51 45.66
N ARG A 156 47.39 -27.16 46.91
CA ARG A 156 48.04 -27.77 48.06
C ARG A 156 47.36 -29.12 48.26
N GLU A 157 47.65 -30.07 47.37
CA GLU A 157 47.49 -31.47 47.72
C GLU A 157 48.36 -31.69 48.95
N LYS A 158 47.73 -32.05 50.07
CA LYS A 158 48.44 -32.67 51.18
C LYS A 158 48.86 -34.06 50.72
N GLU A 159 49.82 -34.13 49.80
CA GLU A 159 50.61 -35.34 49.69
C GLU A 159 51.45 -35.42 50.95
N ASN A 160 51.36 -36.57 51.61
CA ASN A 160 52.21 -36.94 52.72
C ASN A 160 53.64 -37.08 52.21
N LEU A 161 54.31 -35.95 51.99
CA LEU A 161 55.73 -35.87 51.71
C LEU A 161 56.45 -36.25 52.99
N THR A 162 56.72 -37.54 53.13
CA THR A 162 57.82 -38.02 53.96
C THR A 162 59.08 -37.43 53.37
N ASP A 163 59.55 -36.34 53.98
CA ASP A 163 60.73 -35.61 53.53
C ASP A 163 61.98 -36.50 53.72
N PRO A 164 62.67 -36.92 52.64
CA PRO A 164 63.82 -37.80 52.73
C PRO A 164 64.98 -37.16 53.51
N PHE A 165 65.04 -35.82 53.61
CA PHE A 165 66.05 -35.13 54.42
C PHE A 165 65.79 -35.24 55.93
N LEU A 166 64.54 -35.36 56.36
CA LEU A 166 64.17 -35.49 57.77
C LEU A 166 64.20 -36.96 58.24
N SER A 167 64.15 -37.91 57.32
CA SER A 167 64.23 -39.36 57.63
C SER A 167 65.64 -39.85 58.02
N GLY A 168 66.68 -39.07 57.72
CA GLY A 168 68.08 -39.44 57.95
C GLY A 168 68.72 -38.88 59.23
N LEU A 169 68.03 -38.02 59.98
CA LEU A 169 68.53 -37.46 61.24
C LEU A 169 67.84 -38.14 62.43
N GLY A 170 67.93 -39.46 62.46
CA GLY A 170 67.83 -40.24 63.69
C GLY A 170 69.10 -40.07 64.51
N MET A 171 68.96 -40.19 65.84
CA MET A 171 70.00 -40.19 66.87
C MET A 171 71.36 -40.76 66.47
#